data_AF-A0A432SAJ6-F1
#
_entry.id   AF-A0A432SAJ6-F1
#
_cell.length_a   1.000
_cell.length_b   1.000
_cell.length_c   1.000
_cell.angle_alpha   90.00
_cell.angle_beta   90.00
_cell.angle_gamma   90.00
#
_symmetry.space_group_name_H-M   'P 1'
#
loop_
_entity.id
_entity.type
_entity.pdbx_description
1 polymer ?
#
loop_
_entity_poly.entity_id
_entity_poly.type
_entity_poly.pdbx_seq_one_letter_code
_entity_poly.pdbx_strand_id
1 'polypeptide(L)'
;MEFKEYITAIEKNLKNLTQFNIYLSEEDINIIRSWYKKDIPLERINKTIYNCLSNIPKKKRKFLSLKKIDKEICKLKASKIFKEDKSFKENTRQEYTINPEIQLLIEQLENLGIKVNINGYRDETELKEYLERKIISFIWKNISDEEREIIRKEALKELKTKYNLSHTDKKEALKFIVANKIKKIYNLP
;
A
#
# COMPACT_ATOMS: atom_id res chain seq x y z
N MET A 1 -15.41 -19.78 23.79
CA MET A 1 -16.15 -19.80 22.52
C MET A 1 -15.53 -20.85 21.65
N GLU A 2 -16.32 -21.80 21.15
CA GLU A 2 -15.80 -22.85 20.25
C GLU A 2 -15.52 -22.29 18.85
N PHE A 3 -14.64 -22.95 18.10
CA PHE A 3 -14.28 -22.52 16.73
C PHE A 3 -15.50 -22.43 15.81
N LYS A 4 -16.47 -23.33 15.98
CA LYS A 4 -17.71 -23.34 15.19
C LYS A 4 -18.55 -22.10 15.47
N GLU A 5 -18.71 -21.73 16.73
CA GLU A 5 -19.41 -20.50 17.14
C GLU A 5 -18.72 -19.25 16.60
N TYR A 6 -17.39 -19.26 16.58
CA TYR A 6 -16.56 -18.18 16.07
C TYR A 6 -16.75 -17.96 14.56
N ILE A 7 -16.82 -19.03 13.76
CA ILE A 7 -17.14 -18.94 12.34
C ILE A 7 -18.55 -18.39 12.14
N THR A 8 -19.54 -18.96 12.82
CA THR A 8 -20.95 -18.55 12.67
C THR A 8 -21.16 -17.08 13.03
N ALA A 9 -20.43 -16.56 14.03
CA ALA A 9 -20.47 -15.15 14.40
C ALA A 9 -19.94 -14.25 13.26
N ILE A 10 -18.84 -14.65 12.60
CA ILE A 10 -18.27 -13.93 11.46
C ILE A 10 -19.22 -13.97 10.25
N GLU A 11 -19.79 -15.13 9.93
CA GLU A 11 -20.76 -15.29 8.84
C GLU A 11 -21.99 -14.41 9.05
N LYS A 12 -22.55 -14.41 10.27
CA LYS A 12 -23.69 -13.58 10.64
C LYS A 12 -23.37 -12.10 10.45
N ASN A 13 -22.18 -11.66 10.87
CA ASN A 13 -21.76 -10.28 10.68
C ASN A 13 -21.56 -9.92 9.20
N LEU A 14 -20.93 -10.80 8.41
CA LEU A 14 -20.76 -10.60 6.97
C LEU A 14 -22.11 -10.49 6.25
N LYS A 15 -23.06 -11.36 6.57
CA LYS A 15 -24.42 -11.30 6.04
C LYS A 15 -25.11 -9.98 6.42
N ASN A 16 -25.01 -9.57 7.67
CA ASN A 16 -25.61 -8.31 8.14
C ASN A 16 -25.04 -7.08 7.42
N LEU A 17 -23.72 -7.01 7.25
CA LEU A 17 -23.04 -5.85 6.67
C LEU A 17 -23.14 -5.78 5.13
N THR A 18 -23.20 -6.94 4.48
CA THR A 18 -23.22 -7.03 3.01
C THR A 18 -24.62 -7.20 2.44
N GLN A 19 -25.58 -7.69 3.23
CA GLN A 19 -26.93 -8.11 2.81
C GLN A 19 -26.93 -9.28 1.80
N PHE A 20 -25.80 -9.96 1.64
CA PHE A 20 -25.66 -11.13 0.78
C PHE A 20 -25.41 -12.39 1.63
N ASN A 21 -25.91 -13.53 1.16
CA ASN A 21 -25.49 -14.82 1.68
C ASN A 21 -24.12 -15.14 1.09
N ILE A 22 -23.06 -14.80 1.82
CA ILE A 22 -21.68 -15.10 1.44
C ILE A 22 -21.35 -16.48 1.98
N TYR A 23 -21.09 -17.43 1.09
CA TYR A 23 -20.58 -18.75 1.46
C TYR A 23 -19.07 -18.66 1.66
N LEU A 24 -18.59 -19.08 2.83
CA LEU A 24 -17.16 -19.14 3.10
C LEU A 24 -16.56 -20.32 2.35
N SER A 25 -15.54 -20.04 1.54
CA SER A 25 -14.74 -21.10 0.92
C SER A 25 -13.86 -21.81 1.97
N GLU A 26 -13.30 -22.96 1.60
CA GLU A 26 -12.33 -23.65 2.46
C GLU A 26 -11.09 -22.78 2.77
N GLU A 27 -10.65 -21.96 1.81
CA GLU A 27 -9.59 -20.98 2.02
C GLU A 27 -9.98 -19.92 3.06
N ASP A 28 -11.21 -19.43 3.01
CA ASP A 28 -11.74 -18.46 3.99
C ASP A 28 -11.82 -19.07 5.39
N ILE A 29 -12.26 -20.32 5.50
CA ILE A 29 -12.29 -21.07 6.76
C ILE A 29 -10.88 -21.24 7.32
N ASN A 30 -9.89 -21.53 6.48
CA ASN A 30 -8.49 -21.63 6.90
C ASN A 30 -7.93 -20.29 7.43
N ILE A 31 -8.32 -19.18 6.82
CA ILE A 31 -7.99 -17.84 7.31
C ILE A 31 -8.61 -17.59 8.69
N ILE A 32 -9.90 -17.87 8.85
CA ILE A 32 -10.61 -17.72 10.13
C ILE A 32 -10.00 -18.63 11.20
N ARG A 33 -9.61 -19.85 10.84
CA ARG A 33 -8.90 -20.79 11.71
C ARG A 33 -7.56 -20.21 12.18
N SER A 34 -6.84 -19.50 11.31
CA SER A 34 -5.63 -18.76 11.69
C SER A 34 -5.95 -17.68 12.73
N TRP A 35 -7.03 -16.91 12.56
CA TRP A 35 -7.42 -15.88 13.53
C TRP A 35 -7.82 -16.47 14.88
N TYR A 36 -8.58 -17.55 14.87
CA TYR A 36 -9.00 -18.27 16.07
C TYR A 36 -7.80 -18.84 16.83
N LYS A 37 -6.87 -19.52 16.14
CA LYS A 37 -5.62 -20.03 16.74
C LYS A 37 -4.75 -18.91 17.32
N LYS A 38 -4.82 -17.71 16.75
CA LYS A 38 -4.09 -16.51 17.18
C LYS A 38 -4.82 -15.69 18.25
N ASP A 39 -5.92 -16.22 18.77
CA ASP A 39 -6.80 -15.63 19.77
C ASP A 39 -7.18 -14.17 19.46
N ILE A 40 -7.59 -13.92 18.21
CA ILE A 40 -7.97 -12.57 17.79
C ILE A 40 -9.42 -12.30 18.26
N PRO A 41 -9.71 -11.19 18.96
CA PRO A 41 -11.08 -10.91 19.39
C PRO A 41 -12.03 -10.68 18.22
N LEU A 42 -13.24 -11.24 18.29
CA LEU A 42 -14.28 -11.07 17.25
C LEU A 42 -14.59 -9.61 16.94
N GLU A 43 -14.62 -8.76 17.96
CA GLU A 43 -14.86 -7.31 17.83
C GLU A 43 -13.86 -6.65 16.89
N ARG A 44 -12.59 -7.05 16.99
CA ARG A 44 -11.50 -6.54 16.15
C ARG A 44 -11.69 -6.98 14.69
N ILE A 45 -12.09 -8.22 14.48
CA ILE A 45 -12.38 -8.76 13.15
C ILE A 45 -13.57 -8.02 12.55
N ASN A 46 -14.66 -7.89 13.31
CA ASN A 46 -15.88 -7.23 12.89
C ASN A 46 -15.64 -5.76 12.51
N LYS A 47 -14.85 -5.04 13.32
CA LYS A 47 -14.44 -3.66 13.01
C LYS A 47 -13.62 -3.58 11.72
N THR A 48 -12.71 -4.53 11.49
CA THR A 48 -11.88 -4.58 10.28
C THR A 48 -12.72 -4.87 9.04
N ILE A 49 -13.67 -5.82 9.14
CA ILE A 49 -14.65 -6.12 8.10
C ILE A 49 -15.45 -4.87 7.74
N TYR A 50 -15.98 -4.16 8.74
CA TYR A 50 -16.74 -2.93 8.54
C TYR A 50 -15.93 -1.86 7.80
N ASN A 51 -14.70 -1.60 8.23
CA ASN A 51 -13.82 -0.62 7.60
C ASN A 51 -13.43 -0.99 6.16
N CYS A 52 -13.29 -2.28 5.88
CA CYS A 52 -13.06 -2.75 4.52
C CYS A 52 -14.30 -2.53 3.63
N LEU A 53 -15.50 -2.72 4.17
CA LEU A 53 -16.76 -2.59 3.43
C LEU A 53 -17.25 -1.14 3.26
N SER A 54 -16.91 -0.23 4.17
CA SER A 54 -17.30 1.18 4.08
C SER A 54 -16.78 1.84 2.79
N ASN A 55 -15.61 1.41 2.34
CA ASN A 55 -14.97 1.88 1.11
C ASN A 55 -15.42 1.14 -0.17
N ILE A 56 -16.35 0.17 -0.06
CA ILE A 56 -16.80 -0.66 -1.19
C ILE A 56 -18.27 -0.35 -1.50
N PRO A 57 -18.61 -0.01 -2.76
CA PRO A 57 -20.00 0.16 -3.19
C PRO A 57 -20.86 -1.08 -2.92
N LYS A 58 -22.11 -0.91 -2.45
CA LYS A 58 -23.01 -2.02 -2.06
C LYS A 58 -23.05 -3.18 -3.07
N LYS A 59 -23.19 -2.88 -4.36
CA LYS A 59 -23.25 -3.87 -5.46
C LYS A 59 -22.00 -4.77 -5.56
N LYS A 60 -20.84 -4.31 -5.09
CA LYS A 60 -19.56 -5.03 -5.15
C LYS A 60 -19.19 -5.76 -3.85
N ARG A 61 -19.96 -5.58 -2.77
CA ARG A 61 -19.67 -6.17 -1.45
C ARG A 61 -19.77 -7.69 -1.43
N LYS A 62 -20.52 -8.30 -2.35
CA LYS A 62 -20.59 -9.77 -2.53
C LYS A 62 -19.25 -10.41 -2.94
N PHE A 63 -18.30 -9.62 -3.44
CA PHE A 63 -16.95 -10.06 -3.83
C PHE A 63 -15.91 -9.75 -2.75
N LEU A 64 -16.33 -9.53 -1.51
CA LEU A 64 -15.41 -9.32 -0.40
C LEU A 64 -14.53 -10.55 -0.21
N SER A 65 -13.21 -10.35 -0.13
CA SER A 65 -12.25 -11.41 0.13
C SER A 65 -11.72 -11.33 1.56
N LEU A 66 -11.79 -12.44 2.32
CA LEU A 66 -11.21 -12.48 3.66
C LEU A 66 -9.69 -12.37 3.66
N LYS A 67 -9.00 -12.68 2.54
CA LYS A 67 -7.55 -12.42 2.38
C LYS A 67 -7.20 -10.95 2.59
N LYS A 68 -8.07 -10.02 2.15
CA LYS A 68 -7.84 -8.58 2.36
C LYS A 68 -8.00 -8.21 3.83
N ILE A 69 -9.00 -8.79 4.50
CA ILE A 69 -9.25 -8.58 5.93
C ILE A 69 -8.10 -9.17 6.77
N ASP A 70 -7.57 -10.33 6.39
CA ASP A 70 -6.43 -10.97 7.05
C ASP A 70 -5.17 -10.10 6.99
N LYS A 71 -4.88 -9.52 5.82
CA LYS A 71 -3.78 -8.56 5.66
C LYS A 71 -3.92 -7.37 6.61
N GLU A 72 -5.13 -6.80 6.73
CA GLU A 72 -5.37 -5.66 7.63
C GLU A 72 -5.29 -6.06 9.11
N ILE A 73 -5.83 -7.23 9.50
CA ILE A 73 -5.71 -7.76 10.87
C ILE A 73 -4.24 -8.00 11.25
N CYS A 74 -3.45 -8.56 10.33
CA CYS A 74 -2.03 -8.84 10.54
C CYS A 74 -1.19 -7.55 10.57
N LYS A 75 -1.51 -6.54 9.73
CA LYS A 75 -0.90 -5.19 9.84
C LYS A 75 -1.15 -4.54 11.20
N LEU A 76 -2.33 -4.79 11.78
CA LEU A 76 -2.66 -4.31 13.12
C LEU A 76 -1.91 -5.06 14.24
N LYS A 77 -1.31 -6.24 14.00
CA LYS A 77 -0.39 -6.88 14.98
C LYS A 77 1.00 -6.23 14.94
N ALA A 78 1.51 -5.86 13.76
CA ALA A 78 2.76 -5.11 13.64
C ALA A 78 2.68 -3.71 14.28
N SER A 79 1.49 -3.11 14.33
CA SER A 79 1.25 -1.80 14.97
C SER A 79 0.75 -1.89 16.43
N LYS A 80 0.53 -3.10 16.97
CA LYS A 80 0.13 -3.31 18.38
C LYS A 80 1.29 -3.71 19.31
N ILE A 81 2.52 -3.83 18.80
CA ILE A 81 3.72 -3.65 19.65
C ILE A 81 3.90 -2.15 20.01
N PHE A 82 3.14 -1.24 19.40
CA PHE A 82 3.29 0.21 19.56
C PHE A 82 2.09 0.96 20.16
N LYS A 83 1.11 0.29 20.79
CA LYS A 83 -0.08 0.98 21.34
C LYS A 83 -0.65 0.39 22.63
N GLU A 84 0.18 0.27 23.66
CA GLU A 84 -0.16 0.51 25.08
C GLU A 84 1.13 1.17 25.60
N ASP A 85 1.25 2.49 25.65
CA ASP A 85 0.74 3.31 26.75
C ASP A 85 0.72 4.79 26.31
N LYS A 86 -0.33 5.53 26.66
CA LYS A 86 -0.37 7.01 26.56
C LYS A 86 0.32 7.66 27.78
N SER A 87 1.40 7.04 28.25
CA SER A 87 2.11 7.42 29.48
C SER A 87 3.62 7.11 29.39
N PHE A 88 4.24 7.36 28.24
CA PHE A 88 5.70 7.53 28.19
C PHE A 88 6.03 8.73 27.31
N LYS A 89 5.92 9.92 27.91
CA LYS A 89 6.85 10.99 27.59
C LYS A 89 8.22 10.52 28.06
N GLU A 90 9.22 10.84 27.23
CA GLU A 90 10.66 10.79 27.49
C GLU A 90 11.36 9.45 27.22
N ASN A 91 12.39 9.57 26.36
CA ASN A 91 13.55 8.71 26.23
C ASN A 91 13.39 7.41 25.44
N THR A 92 13.36 7.55 24.10
CA THR A 92 14.42 7.00 23.22
C THR A 92 14.21 7.51 21.80
N ARG A 93 14.83 8.66 21.48
CA ARG A 93 15.30 8.88 20.11
C ARG A 93 16.33 7.79 19.85
N GLN A 94 15.91 6.66 19.28
CA GLN A 94 16.85 5.97 18.41
C GLN A 94 17.06 6.94 17.25
N GLU A 95 18.22 7.59 17.27
CA GLU A 95 18.79 8.19 16.07
C GLU A 95 18.90 7.06 15.05
N TYR A 96 17.82 6.82 14.30
CA TYR A 96 17.95 6.23 12.99
C TYR A 96 18.76 7.27 12.23
N THR A 97 20.04 6.98 12.02
CA THR A 97 20.86 7.66 11.03
C THR A 97 20.17 7.40 9.70
N ILE A 98 19.24 8.27 9.31
CA ILE A 98 18.53 8.19 8.05
C ILE A 98 19.61 8.15 6.98
N ASN A 99 19.54 7.16 6.09
CA ASN A 99 20.45 7.07 4.96
C ASN A 99 20.55 8.45 4.26
N PRO A 100 21.76 8.98 4.04
CA PRO A 100 21.94 10.31 3.44
C PRO A 100 21.17 10.50 2.13
N GLU A 101 21.01 9.43 1.34
CA GLU A 101 20.24 9.47 0.09
C GLU A 101 18.74 9.73 0.34
N ILE A 102 18.15 9.09 1.35
CA ILE A 102 16.75 9.26 1.71
C ILE A 102 16.53 10.67 2.27
N GLN A 103 17.47 11.16 3.08
CA GLN A 103 17.41 12.51 3.61
C GLN A 103 17.43 13.56 2.49
N LEU A 104 18.31 13.38 1.50
CA LEU A 104 18.39 14.26 0.33
C LEU A 104 17.08 14.24 -0.50
N LEU A 105 16.44 13.09 -0.65
CA LEU A 105 15.14 12.98 -1.32
C LEU A 105 14.01 13.67 -0.55
N ILE A 106 14.04 13.61 0.80
CA ILE A 106 13.08 14.33 1.65
C ILE A 106 13.27 15.84 1.50
N GLU A 107 14.51 16.33 1.61
CA GLU A 107 14.84 17.75 1.44
C GLU A 107 14.42 18.27 0.06
N GLN A 108 14.65 17.49 -1.01
CA GLN A 108 14.18 17.82 -2.35
C GLN A 108 12.65 17.97 -2.39
N LEU A 109 11.90 17.05 -1.79
CA LEU A 109 10.43 17.12 -1.75
C LEU A 109 9.93 18.30 -0.92
N GLU A 110 10.58 18.62 0.19
CA GLU A 110 10.24 19.76 1.04
C GLU A 110 10.51 21.09 0.33
N ASN A 111 11.63 21.22 -0.38
CA ASN A 111 11.93 22.38 -1.24
C ASN A 111 10.89 22.59 -2.34
N LEU A 112 10.25 21.50 -2.80
CA LEU A 112 9.15 21.53 -3.77
C LEU A 112 7.78 21.78 -3.11
N GLY A 113 7.72 22.03 -1.79
CA GLY A 113 6.49 22.25 -1.03
C GLY A 113 5.64 21.00 -0.80
N ILE A 114 6.21 19.81 -1.04
CA ILE A 114 5.49 18.54 -0.96
C ILE A 114 5.68 17.95 0.44
N LYS A 115 4.61 17.95 1.23
CA LYS A 115 4.63 17.27 2.54
C LYS A 115 4.89 15.77 2.37
N VAL A 116 5.95 15.30 3.02
CA VAL A 116 6.32 13.89 3.11
C VAL A 116 5.91 13.36 4.48
N ASN A 117 5.17 12.25 4.48
CA ASN A 117 4.94 11.51 5.70
C ASN A 117 5.77 10.24 5.61
N ILE A 118 6.88 10.19 6.33
CA ILE A 118 7.78 9.03 6.40
C ILE A 118 7.27 7.96 7.38
N ASN A 119 6.21 8.25 8.13
CA ASN A 119 5.67 7.29 9.11
C ASN A 119 4.86 6.20 8.39
N GLY A 120 5.28 4.94 8.56
CA GLY A 120 4.53 3.77 8.09
C GLY A 120 5.22 2.92 7.03
N TYR A 121 6.44 3.27 6.63
CA TYR A 121 7.28 2.43 5.76
C TYR A 121 8.04 1.40 6.60
N ARG A 122 8.13 0.16 6.08
CA ARG A 122 8.73 -0.96 6.82
C ARG A 122 10.23 -1.07 6.60
N ASP A 123 10.71 -0.56 5.47
CA ASP A 123 12.10 -0.59 5.08
C ASP A 123 12.49 0.69 4.33
N GLU A 124 13.80 0.96 4.29
CA GLU A 124 14.40 2.13 3.64
C GLU A 124 14.21 2.11 2.12
N THR A 125 14.18 0.92 1.50
CA THR A 125 14.03 0.75 0.05
C THR A 125 12.62 1.18 -0.40
N GLU A 126 11.59 0.76 0.32
CA GLU A 126 10.18 1.09 0.12
C GLU A 126 9.97 2.60 0.30
N LEU A 127 10.61 3.17 1.32
CA LEU A 127 10.61 4.61 1.54
C LEU A 127 11.30 5.34 0.37
N LYS A 128 12.50 4.90 -0.03
CA LYS A 128 13.24 5.49 -1.15
C LYS A 128 12.43 5.45 -2.45
N GLU A 129 11.90 4.30 -2.84
CA GLU A 129 11.06 4.15 -4.03
C GLU A 129 9.82 5.07 -3.99
N TYR A 130 9.20 5.22 -2.82
CA TYR A 130 8.07 6.10 -2.65
C TYR A 130 8.44 7.58 -2.86
N LEU A 131 9.54 8.03 -2.26
CA LEU A 131 10.02 9.40 -2.37
C LEU A 131 10.37 9.71 -3.83
N GLU A 132 11.12 8.83 -4.48
CA GLU A 132 11.47 8.96 -5.91
C GLU A 132 10.23 9.05 -6.80
N ARG A 133 9.23 8.19 -6.60
CA ARG A 133 7.98 8.25 -7.37
C ARG A 133 7.27 9.58 -7.20
N LYS A 134 7.29 10.17 -5.99
CA LYS A 134 6.72 11.49 -5.75
C LYS A 134 7.50 12.58 -6.49
N ILE A 135 8.82 12.56 -6.44
CA ILE A 135 9.67 13.52 -7.15
C ILE A 135 9.44 13.42 -8.65
N ILE A 136 9.51 12.21 -9.21
CA ILE A 136 9.28 11.97 -10.64
C ILE A 136 7.88 12.44 -11.06
N SER A 137 6.85 12.14 -10.26
CA SER A 137 5.50 12.61 -10.54
C SER A 137 5.38 14.13 -10.49
N PHE A 138 6.13 14.81 -9.61
CA PHE A 138 6.11 16.26 -9.53
C PHE A 138 6.83 16.87 -10.74
N ILE A 139 8.02 16.39 -11.07
CA ILE A 139 8.79 16.83 -12.23
C ILE A 139 7.93 16.67 -13.48
N TRP A 140 7.37 15.48 -13.73
CA TRP A 140 6.55 15.22 -14.90
C TRP A 140 5.37 16.20 -15.08
N LYS A 141 4.78 16.67 -13.98
CA LYS A 141 3.68 17.64 -14.01
C LYS A 141 4.15 19.06 -14.31
N ASN A 142 5.38 19.42 -13.95
CA ASN A 142 5.90 20.78 -14.02
C ASN A 142 6.91 21.02 -15.15
N ILE A 143 7.41 19.98 -15.81
CA ILE A 143 8.21 20.15 -17.04
C ILE A 143 7.40 20.78 -18.17
N SER A 144 8.09 21.45 -19.07
CA SER A 144 7.50 22.03 -20.28
C SER A 144 6.90 20.95 -21.18
N ASP A 145 5.91 21.32 -22.00
CA ASP A 145 5.31 20.39 -22.96
C ASP A 145 6.33 19.92 -24.01
N GLU A 146 7.30 20.76 -24.36
CA GLU A 146 8.41 20.42 -25.25
C GLU A 146 9.29 19.32 -24.68
N GLU A 147 9.76 19.48 -23.44
CA GLU A 147 10.57 18.45 -22.74
C GLU A 147 9.77 17.17 -22.53
N ARG A 148 8.48 17.30 -22.18
CA ARG A 148 7.59 16.15 -21.99
C ARG A 148 7.47 15.32 -23.27
N GLU A 149 7.32 15.96 -24.42
CA GLU A 149 7.26 15.27 -25.71
C GLU A 149 8.61 14.69 -26.15
N ILE A 150 9.73 15.34 -25.86
CA ILE A 150 11.07 14.77 -26.08
C ILE A 150 11.20 13.45 -25.30
N ILE A 151 10.96 13.48 -23.99
CA ILE A 151 11.05 12.29 -23.12
C ILE A 151 10.11 11.19 -23.62
N ARG A 152 8.89 11.54 -24.03
CA ARG A 152 7.90 10.59 -24.54
C ARG A 152 8.35 9.92 -25.83
N LYS A 153 8.84 10.70 -26.80
CA LYS A 153 9.33 10.19 -28.10
C LYS A 153 10.50 9.24 -27.90
N GLU A 154 11.45 9.61 -27.06
CA GLU A 154 12.58 8.74 -26.75
C GLU A 154 12.15 7.47 -26.03
N ALA A 155 11.24 7.56 -25.06
CA ALA A 155 10.74 6.40 -24.33
C ALA A 155 10.00 5.42 -25.26
N LEU A 156 9.21 5.94 -26.21
CA LEU A 156 8.54 5.13 -27.23
C LEU A 156 9.54 4.47 -28.19
N LYS A 157 10.61 5.17 -28.58
CA LYS A 157 11.68 4.61 -29.41
C LYS A 157 12.39 3.46 -28.68
N GLU A 158 12.71 3.64 -27.41
CA GLU A 158 13.33 2.60 -26.58
C GLU A 158 12.40 1.40 -26.38
N LEU A 159 11.12 1.64 -26.12
CA LEU A 159 10.12 0.58 -25.99
C LEU A 159 10.04 -0.28 -27.25
N LYS A 160 9.97 0.35 -28.43
CA LYS A 160 9.89 -0.36 -29.72
C LYS A 160 11.14 -1.15 -30.07
N THR A 161 12.32 -0.68 -29.64
CA THR A 161 13.61 -1.27 -30.03
C THR A 161 14.07 -2.36 -29.08
N LYS A 162 13.79 -2.24 -27.78
CA LYS A 162 14.31 -3.18 -26.76
C LYS A 162 13.29 -4.19 -26.25
N TYR A 163 11.99 -3.99 -26.48
CA TYR A 163 10.95 -4.78 -25.82
C TYR A 163 9.95 -5.34 -26.83
N ASN A 164 9.87 -6.67 -26.92
CA ASN A 164 8.82 -7.36 -27.67
C ASN A 164 7.73 -7.83 -26.70
N LEU A 165 6.84 -6.90 -26.32
CA LEU A 165 5.90 -7.06 -25.20
C LEU A 165 4.43 -7.07 -25.63
N SER A 166 3.56 -7.64 -24.79
CA SER A 166 2.10 -7.55 -24.93
C SER A 166 1.59 -6.12 -24.67
N HIS A 167 0.35 -5.79 -25.06
CA HIS A 167 -0.19 -4.43 -24.93
C HIS A 167 -0.25 -3.90 -23.48
N THR A 168 -0.48 -4.77 -22.50
CA THR A 168 -0.54 -4.38 -21.08
C THR A 168 0.86 -4.07 -20.54
N ASP A 169 1.83 -4.93 -20.87
CA ASP A 169 3.22 -4.78 -20.46
C ASP A 169 3.87 -3.55 -21.09
N LYS A 170 3.45 -3.19 -22.31
CA LYS A 170 3.90 -1.96 -22.99
C LYS A 170 3.62 -0.70 -22.16
N LYS A 171 2.48 -0.64 -21.46
CA LYS A 171 2.11 0.56 -20.68
C LYS A 171 2.95 0.70 -19.41
N GLU A 172 3.20 -0.42 -18.73
CA GLU A 172 4.05 -0.43 -17.52
C GLU A 172 5.52 -0.20 -17.87
N ALA A 173 6.02 -0.88 -18.91
CA ALA A 173 7.35 -0.66 -19.44
C ALA A 173 7.55 0.80 -19.89
N LEU A 174 6.57 1.42 -20.55
CA LEU A 174 6.67 2.83 -20.93
C LEU A 174 6.78 3.75 -19.71
N LYS A 175 5.98 3.53 -18.66
CA LYS A 175 6.08 4.30 -17.41
C LYS A 175 7.44 4.14 -16.76
N PHE A 176 7.98 2.93 -16.73
CA PHE A 176 9.30 2.64 -16.20
C PHE A 176 10.41 3.34 -16.98
N ILE A 177 10.36 3.29 -18.32
CA ILE A 177 11.33 3.96 -19.19
C ILE A 177 11.27 5.48 -18.99
N VAL A 178 10.07 6.06 -18.93
CA VAL A 178 9.88 7.50 -18.66
C VAL A 178 10.45 7.88 -17.29
N ALA A 179 10.15 7.11 -16.25
CA ALA A 179 10.70 7.33 -14.91
C ALA A 179 12.23 7.32 -14.91
N ASN A 180 12.85 6.34 -15.57
CA ASN A 180 14.31 6.26 -15.67
C ASN A 180 14.92 7.42 -16.45
N LYS A 181 14.25 7.89 -17.50
CA LYS A 181 14.70 9.08 -18.25
C LYS A 181 14.66 10.33 -17.40
N ILE A 182 13.58 10.55 -16.66
CA ILE A 182 13.47 11.66 -15.70
C ILE A 182 14.57 11.56 -14.65
N LYS A 183 14.79 10.38 -14.07
CA LYS A 183 15.90 10.18 -13.11
C LYS A 183 17.25 10.60 -13.67
N LYS A 184 17.56 10.21 -14.92
CA LYS A 184 18.83 10.55 -15.58
C LYS A 184 18.97 12.04 -15.88
N ILE A 185 17.91 12.69 -16.35
CA ILE A 185 17.95 14.12 -16.72
C ILE A 185 18.11 14.99 -15.47
N TYR A 186 17.44 14.63 -14.38
CA TYR A 186 17.41 15.42 -13.15
C TYR A 186 18.36 14.90 -12.06
N ASN A 187 19.28 13.99 -12.42
CA ASN A 187 20.27 13.39 -11.51
C ASN A 187 19.67 12.87 -10.19
N LEU A 188 18.53 12.17 -10.28
CA LEU A 188 17.92 11.53 -9.12
C LEU A 188 18.60 10.18 -8.83
N PRO A 189 18.74 9.80 -7.54
CA PRO A 189 19.33 8.53 -7.13
C PRO A 189 18.48 7.29 -7.45
#